data_AF-A0A958N1P8-F1
#
_entry.id   AF-A0A958N1P8-F1
#
_cell.length_a   1.000
_cell.length_b   1.000
_cell.length_c   1.000
_cell.angle_alpha   90.00
_cell.angle_beta   90.00
_cell.angle_gamma   90.00
#
_symmetry.space_group_name_H-M   'P 1'
#
loop_
_entity.id
_entity.type
_entity.pdbx_description
1 polymer ?
#
loop_
_entity_poly.entity_id
_entity_poly.type
_entity_poly.pdbx_seq_one_letter_code
_entity_poly.pdbx_strand_id
1 'polypeptide(L)'
;MKKLKQEYLEQIPEKIKEIQHLFDNNKITELRNSFHKLKGSGKTYGVAPISIISERMEKICSESPDKVNQEIIDLYKAILEDIKDQIITSEEETFKDPRFRALQ
;
A
#
# COMPACT_ATOMS: atom_id res chain seq x y z
N MET A 1 5.00 -8.84 15.84
CA MET A 1 4.11 -8.24 14.82
C MET A 1 4.59 -6.89 14.29
N LYS A 2 5.13 -5.96 15.11
CA LYS A 2 5.67 -4.67 14.64
C LYS A 2 6.73 -4.78 13.54
N LYS A 3 7.75 -5.63 13.71
CA LYS A 3 8.81 -5.83 12.72
C LYS A 3 8.29 -6.23 11.32
N LEU A 4 7.33 -7.16 11.26
CA LEU A 4 6.73 -7.61 10.01
C LEU A 4 5.90 -6.52 9.32
N LYS A 5 5.23 -5.64 10.08
CA LYS A 5 4.54 -4.48 9.52
C LYS A 5 5.54 -3.49 8.92
N GLN A 6 6.64 -3.21 9.61
CA GLN A 6 7.68 -2.31 9.13
C GLN A 6 8.35 -2.85 7.84
N GLU A 7 8.75 -4.12 7.83
CA GLU A 7 9.29 -4.80 6.63
C GLU A 7 8.32 -4.75 5.45
N TYR A 8 7.01 -4.81 5.71
CA TYR A 8 6.00 -4.66 4.68
C TYR A 8 5.93 -3.22 4.13
N LEU A 9 5.98 -2.21 5.00
CA LEU A 9 5.98 -0.80 4.59
C LEU A 9 7.24 -0.43 3.79
N GLU A 10 8.39 -1.01 4.12
CA GLU A 10 9.65 -0.84 3.37
C GLU A 10 9.57 -1.39 1.93
N GLN A 11 8.68 -2.35 1.67
CA GLN A 11 8.47 -2.91 0.33
C GLN A 11 7.50 -2.08 -0.53
N ILE A 12 6.80 -1.10 0.03
CA ILE A 12 5.79 -0.30 -0.69
C ILE A 12 6.38 0.40 -1.93
N PRO A 13 7.56 1.03 -1.89
CA PRO A 13 8.14 1.69 -3.06
C PRO A 13 8.39 0.72 -4.23
N GLU A 14 8.81 -0.52 -3.96
CA GLU A 14 9.02 -1.52 -5.00
C GLU A 14 7.69 -2.01 -5.61
N LYS A 15 6.64 -2.16 -4.78
CA LYS A 15 5.30 -2.50 -5.26
C LYS A 15 4.71 -1.39 -6.14
N ILE A 16 5.00 -0.14 -5.82
CA ILE A 16 4.61 1.03 -6.62
C ILE A 16 5.27 0.98 -8.02
N LYS A 17 6.57 0.66 -8.08
CA LYS A 17 7.28 0.46 -9.35
C LYS A 17 6.69 -0.70 -10.15
N GLU A 18 6.38 -1.81 -9.51
CA GLU A 18 5.73 -2.97 -10.15
C GLU A 18 4.37 -2.59 -10.75
N ILE A 19 3.54 -1.87 -10.00
CA ILE A 19 2.23 -1.38 -10.48
C ILE A 19 2.39 -0.52 -11.73
N GLN A 20 3.31 0.45 -11.71
CA GLN A 20 3.55 1.32 -12.87
C GLN A 20 4.04 0.49 -14.07
N HIS A 21 4.99 -0.42 -13.86
CA HIS A 21 5.49 -1.27 -14.92
C HIS A 21 4.39 -2.13 -15.55
N LEU A 22 3.52 -2.74 -14.74
CA LEU A 22 2.39 -3.53 -15.24
C LEU A 22 1.40 -2.67 -16.02
N PHE A 23 1.12 -1.46 -15.55
CA PHE A 23 0.26 -0.51 -16.24
C PHE A 23 0.85 -0.08 -17.59
N ASP A 24 2.13 0.33 -17.64
CA ASP A 24 2.82 0.75 -18.86
C ASP A 24 2.83 -0.35 -19.93
N ASN A 25 2.85 -1.61 -19.50
CA ASN A 25 2.85 -2.78 -20.38
C ASN A 25 1.44 -3.31 -20.67
N ASN A 26 0.38 -2.58 -20.30
CA ASN A 26 -1.02 -2.97 -20.50
C ASN A 26 -1.39 -4.35 -19.90
N LYS A 27 -0.75 -4.73 -18.79
CA LYS A 27 -0.93 -6.02 -18.11
C LYS A 27 -2.02 -5.94 -17.04
N ILE A 28 -3.28 -5.72 -17.46
CA ILE A 28 -4.40 -5.46 -16.54
C ILE A 28 -4.68 -6.65 -15.60
N THR A 29 -4.53 -7.89 -16.07
CA THR A 29 -4.76 -9.09 -15.23
C THR A 29 -3.74 -9.17 -14.10
N GLU A 30 -2.47 -8.94 -14.39
CA GLU A 30 -1.37 -8.91 -13.44
C GLU A 30 -1.51 -7.72 -12.49
N LEU A 31 -1.91 -6.56 -13.01
CA LEU A 31 -2.17 -5.37 -12.22
C LEU A 31 -3.26 -5.62 -11.17
N ARG A 32 -4.37 -6.25 -11.57
CA ARG A 32 -5.42 -6.73 -10.65
C ARG A 32 -4.87 -7.68 -9.59
N ASN A 33 -4.01 -8.62 -9.98
CA ASN A 33 -3.40 -9.56 -9.05
C ASN A 33 -2.47 -8.85 -8.03
N SER A 34 -1.76 -7.80 -8.45
CA SER A 34 -0.96 -6.96 -7.55
C SER A 34 -1.83 -6.24 -6.53
N PHE A 35 -2.98 -5.68 -6.95
CA PHE A 35 -3.97 -5.10 -6.02
C PHE A 35 -4.58 -6.16 -5.08
N HIS A 36 -4.88 -7.36 -5.57
CA HIS A 36 -5.35 -8.46 -4.73
C HIS A 36 -4.34 -8.84 -3.63
N LYS A 37 -3.05 -8.92 -3.99
CA LYS A 37 -1.96 -9.17 -3.03
C LYS A 37 -1.86 -8.04 -2.00
N LEU A 38 -1.88 -6.78 -2.44
CA LEU A 38 -1.84 -5.60 -1.56
C LEU A 38 -3.06 -5.54 -0.61
N LYS A 39 -4.24 -5.94 -1.09
CA LYS A 39 -5.44 -6.10 -0.27
C LYS A 39 -5.21 -7.11 0.85
N GLY A 40 -4.68 -8.28 0.50
CA GLY A 40 -4.36 -9.36 1.44
C GLY A 40 -3.31 -8.95 2.47
N SER A 41 -2.17 -8.44 2.01
CA SER A 41 -1.08 -8.00 2.88
C SER A 41 -1.49 -6.86 3.81
N GLY A 42 -2.30 -5.91 3.33
CA GLY A 42 -2.88 -4.87 4.17
C GLY A 42 -3.70 -5.43 5.34
N LYS A 43 -4.49 -6.50 5.14
CA LYS A 43 -5.19 -7.20 6.23
C LYS A 43 -4.21 -7.91 7.16
N THR A 44 -3.29 -8.69 6.60
CA THR A 44 -2.34 -9.53 7.36
C THR A 44 -1.44 -8.69 8.28
N TYR A 45 -0.92 -7.56 7.80
CA TYR A 45 -0.03 -6.71 8.58
C TYR A 45 -0.76 -5.63 9.37
N GLY A 46 -2.10 -5.60 9.35
CA GLY A 46 -2.90 -4.64 10.11
C GLY A 46 -2.71 -3.20 9.61
N VAL A 47 -2.68 -3.02 8.30
CA VAL A 47 -2.67 -1.73 7.59
C VAL A 47 -3.96 -1.60 6.78
N ALA A 48 -5.07 -1.37 7.50
CA ALA A 48 -6.41 -1.35 6.92
C ALA A 48 -6.58 -0.36 5.75
N PRO A 49 -6.03 0.87 5.77
CA PRO A 49 -6.15 1.79 4.65
C PRO A 49 -5.64 1.21 3.32
N ILE A 50 -4.47 0.54 3.33
CA ILE A 50 -3.92 -0.12 2.13
C ILE A 50 -4.86 -1.22 1.63
N SER A 51 -5.47 -1.99 2.54
CA SER A 51 -6.41 -3.03 2.14
C SER A 51 -7.63 -2.46 1.42
N ILE A 52 -8.21 -1.38 1.95
CA ILE A 52 -9.42 -0.75 1.43
C ILE A 52 -9.19 -0.16 0.03
N ILE A 53 -8.11 0.61 -0.15
CA ILE A 53 -7.83 1.22 -1.46
C ILE A 53 -7.47 0.15 -2.51
N SER A 54 -6.79 -0.91 -2.10
CA SER A 54 -6.41 -2.00 -3.01
C SER A 54 -7.61 -2.84 -3.43
N GLU A 55 -8.59 -3.03 -2.55
CA GLU A 55 -9.86 -3.67 -2.91
C GLU A 55 -10.62 -2.84 -3.95
N ARG A 56 -10.64 -1.51 -3.83
CA ARG A 56 -11.28 -0.64 -4.83
C ARG A 56 -10.58 -0.76 -6.19
N MET A 57 -9.26 -0.74 -6.22
CA MET A 57 -8.49 -0.90 -7.45
C MET A 57 -8.68 -2.26 -8.10
N GLU A 58 -8.71 -3.34 -7.31
CA GLU A 58 -8.99 -4.69 -7.80
C GLU A 58 -10.37 -4.78 -8.49
N LYS A 59 -11.39 -4.11 -7.91
CA LYS A 59 -12.73 -4.03 -8.51
C LYS A 59 -12.73 -3.23 -9.80
N ILE A 60 -12.06 -2.07 -9.84
CA ILE A 60 -11.94 -1.26 -11.07
C ILE A 60 -11.31 -2.10 -12.19
N CYS A 61 -10.21 -2.80 -11.93
CA CYS A 61 -9.58 -3.67 -12.93
C CYS A 61 -10.48 -4.83 -13.40
N SER A 62 -11.44 -5.28 -12.57
CA SER A 62 -12.32 -6.40 -12.91
C SER A 62 -13.60 -5.95 -13.61
N GLU A 63 -14.18 -4.84 -13.19
CA GLU A 63 -15.52 -4.37 -13.59
C GLU A 63 -15.48 -3.24 -14.62
N SER A 64 -14.38 -2.48 -14.68
CA SER A 64 -14.23 -1.34 -15.59
C SER A 64 -12.75 -1.13 -15.97
N PRO A 65 -12.11 -2.11 -16.62
CA PRO A 65 -10.69 -2.04 -16.97
C PRO A 65 -10.36 -0.86 -17.90
N ASP A 66 -11.31 -0.41 -18.71
CA ASP A 66 -11.25 0.78 -19.56
C ASP A 66 -11.06 2.08 -18.78
N LYS A 67 -11.46 2.11 -17.51
CA LYS A 67 -11.28 3.27 -16.63
C LYS A 67 -9.91 3.32 -15.98
N VAL A 68 -9.10 2.26 -16.07
CA VAL A 68 -7.75 2.28 -15.51
C VAL A 68 -6.88 3.15 -16.41
N ASN A 69 -6.50 4.33 -15.90
CA ASN A 69 -5.69 5.30 -16.59
C ASN A 69 -4.55 5.80 -15.69
N GLN A 70 -3.63 6.58 -16.27
CA GLN A 70 -2.45 7.06 -15.56
C GLN A 70 -2.81 7.91 -14.33
N GLU A 71 -3.86 8.74 -14.41
CA GLU A 71 -4.31 9.58 -13.29
C GLU A 71 -4.74 8.74 -12.08
N ILE A 72 -5.51 7.67 -12.31
CA ILE A 72 -5.94 6.76 -11.24
C ILE A 72 -4.74 6.00 -10.65
N ILE A 73 -3.80 5.57 -11.49
CA ILE A 73 -2.57 4.91 -11.02
C ILE A 73 -1.73 5.87 -10.19
N ASP A 74 -1.56 7.11 -10.63
CA ASP A 74 -0.84 8.16 -9.90
C ASP A 74 -1.48 8.47 -8.56
N LEU A 75 -2.80 8.63 -8.53
CA LEU A 75 -3.56 8.83 -7.30
C LEU A 75 -3.38 7.66 -6.33
N TYR A 76 -3.49 6.42 -6.82
CA TYR A 76 -3.28 5.24 -5.97
C TYR A 76 -1.88 5.19 -5.37
N LYS A 77 -0.84 5.43 -6.17
CA LYS A 77 0.56 5.47 -5.70
C LYS A 77 0.76 6.57 -4.65
N ALA A 78 0.23 7.76 -4.89
CA ALA A 78 0.33 8.89 -3.95
C ALA A 78 -0.33 8.57 -2.61
N ILE A 79 -1.54 7.99 -2.62
CA ILE A 79 -2.22 7.57 -1.39
C ILE A 79 -1.42 6.46 -0.69
N LEU A 80 -0.83 5.54 -1.44
CA LEU A 80 -0.08 4.42 -0.86
C LEU A 80 1.21 4.90 -0.16
N GLU A 81 1.91 5.88 -0.74
CA GLU A 81 3.06 6.55 -0.10
C GLU A 81 2.64 7.34 1.14
N ASP A 82 1.57 8.13 1.05
CA ASP A 82 1.06 8.93 2.18
C ASP A 82 0.69 8.04 3.39
N ILE A 83 0.00 6.92 3.15
CA ILE A 83 -0.29 5.93 4.22
C ILE A 83 1.00 5.39 4.85
N LYS A 84 2.00 5.05 4.01
CA LYS A 84 3.27 4.51 4.49
C LYS A 84 3.99 5.53 5.37
N ASP A 85 4.07 6.79 4.93
CA ASP A 85 4.75 7.88 5.66
C ASP A 85 4.03 8.23 6.97
N GLN A 86 2.70 8.27 6.99
CA GLN A 86 1.92 8.52 8.21
C GLN A 86 2.15 7.44 9.27
N ILE A 87 2.21 6.18 8.88
CA ILE A 87 2.42 5.07 9.84
C ILE A 87 3.84 5.13 10.40
N ILE A 88 4.85 5.30 9.55
CA ILE A 88 6.25 5.40 9.99
C ILE A 88 6.42 6.57 10.97
N THR A 89 5.89 7.76 10.62
CA THR A 89 5.98 8.95 11.47
C THR A 89 5.35 8.73 12.85
N SER A 90 4.15 8.13 12.90
CA SER A 90 3.46 7.84 14.16
C SER A 90 4.23 6.88 15.08
N GLU A 91 4.95 5.91 14.51
CA GLU A 91 5.75 4.95 15.27
C GLU A 91 7.02 5.61 15.84
N GLU A 92 7.64 6.54 15.10
CA GLU A 92 8.79 7.32 15.57
C GLU A 92 8.42 8.28 16.70
N GLU A 93 7.27 8.95 16.63
CA GLU A 93 6.79 9.84 17.70
C GLU A 93 6.51 9.08 19.00
N THR A 94 5.92 7.88 18.89
CA THR A 94 5.70 6.99 20.03
C THR A 94 7.02 6.60 20.72
N PHE A 95 8.11 6.43 19.96
CA PHE A 95 9.43 6.10 20.49
C PHE A 95 10.15 7.30 21.15
N LYS A 96 9.80 8.53 20.74
CA LYS A 96 10.35 9.76 21.33
C LYS A 96 9.64 10.18 22.62
N ASP A 97 8.45 9.65 22.93
CA ASP A 97 7.74 9.97 24.19
C ASP A 97 8.51 9.42 25.42
N PRO A 98 8.98 10.31 26.33
CA PRO A 98 9.75 9.92 27.51
C PRO A 98 9.03 8.93 28.44
N ARG A 99 7.69 8.92 28.45
CA ARG A 99 6.88 8.03 29.30
C ARG A 99 6.94 6.57 28.85
N PHE A 100 7.23 6.33 27.56
CA PHE A 100 7.35 4.98 27.01
C PHE A 100 8.79 4.46 26.97
N ARG A 101 9.79 5.32 27.21
CA ARG A 101 11.21 4.93 27.33
C ARG A 101 11.53 4.16 28.61
N ALA A 102 10.70 4.28 29.66
CA ALA A 102 10.96 3.69 30.98
C ALA A 102 10.47 2.24 31.14
N LEU A 103 9.96 1.60 30.08
CA LEU A 103 9.42 0.23 30.11
C LEU A 103 10.28 -0.80 29.34
N GLN A 104 11.55 -0.46 29.06
CA GLN A 104 12.58 -1.38 28.57
C GLN A 104 13.77 -1.39 29.51
#